data_AF-A0A173R9K1-F1
#
_entry.id   AF-A0A173R9K1-F1
#
_cell.length_a   1.000
_cell.length_b   1.000
_cell.length_c   1.000
_cell.angle_alpha   90.00
_cell.angle_beta   90.00
_cell.angle_gamma   90.00
#
_symmetry.space_group_name_H-M   'P 1'
#
loop_
_entity.id
_entity.type
_entity.pdbx_description
1 polymer ?
#
loop_
_entity_poly.entity_id
_entity_poly.type
_entity_poly.pdbx_seq_one_letter_code
_entity_poly.pdbx_strand_id
1 'polypeptide(L)'
;MSRITDYAFLFQKSFGTSGVNAIGSFQLSQLNSSSVQSQLKAAGINTNSKQYKAAVKKMMSAGNGAMYGNIQGIKNLMSHYDKDGDYINPVNGLAGLLVTDDNENSRRRIISIPDSSKEEMYELTKKEFLRENGVHNGDTTKRTDVYNNLYRKMSKKDRLAAGYTLEKYERIYRQAFYDAAKKADPNWEIGKPIKAGALDDVTRETAETGKSPAQATLS
;
A
#
# COMPACT_ATOMS: atom_id res chain seq x y z
N MET A 1 76.80 -2.45 -6.29
CA MET A 1 75.64 -1.57 -6.05
C MET A 1 74.40 -2.44 -5.84
N SER A 2 73.92 -2.58 -4.61
CA SER A 2 72.71 -3.36 -4.30
C SER A 2 71.48 -2.47 -4.45
N ARG A 3 70.49 -2.90 -5.24
CA ARG A 3 69.22 -2.20 -5.38
C ARG A 3 68.40 -2.44 -4.11
N ILE A 4 68.33 -1.44 -3.24
CA ILE A 4 67.40 -1.43 -2.12
C ILE A 4 66.00 -1.29 -2.72
N THR A 5 65.21 -2.36 -2.67
CA THR A 5 63.80 -2.32 -3.05
C THR A 5 63.09 -1.43 -2.03
N ASP A 6 62.54 -0.31 -2.51
CA ASP A 6 61.80 0.62 -1.67
C ASP A 6 60.41 0.05 -1.36
N TYR A 7 60.25 -0.41 -0.13
CA TYR A 7 58.99 -0.93 0.41
C TYR A 7 58.12 0.18 1.04
N ALA A 8 58.44 1.46 0.86
CA ALA A 8 57.64 2.57 1.41
C ALA A 8 56.16 2.54 0.97
N PHE A 9 55.86 1.98 -0.21
CA PHE A 9 54.47 1.81 -0.67
C PHE A 9 53.66 0.86 0.23
N LEU A 10 54.31 -0.09 0.92
CA LEU A 10 53.64 -0.99 1.87
C LEU A 10 53.23 -0.25 3.15
N PHE A 11 53.98 0.79 3.53
CA PHE A 11 53.70 1.62 4.71
C PHE A 11 52.70 2.76 4.44
N GLN A 12 52.49 3.15 3.17
CA GLN A 12 51.47 4.14 2.82
C GLN A 12 50.04 3.66 3.11
N LYS A 13 49.82 2.34 3.25
CA LYS A 13 48.53 1.77 3.69
C LYS A 13 48.38 1.64 5.20
N SER A 14 49.43 1.85 5.99
CA SER A 14 49.43 1.58 7.44
C SER A 14 49.17 2.82 8.30
N PHE A 15 49.32 4.02 7.74
CA PHE A 15 49.14 5.27 8.49
C PHE A 15 47.82 5.96 8.13
N GLY A 16 46.83 5.77 9.01
CA GLY A 16 45.73 6.72 9.18
C GLY A 16 44.55 6.58 8.23
N THR A 17 43.84 5.43 8.26
CA THR A 17 42.40 5.49 8.01
C THR A 17 41.70 5.70 9.36
N SER A 18 41.47 6.97 9.69
CA SER A 18 40.55 7.33 10.76
C SER A 18 39.20 6.64 10.52
N GLY A 19 38.87 5.66 11.36
CA GLY A 19 37.52 5.12 11.52
C GLY A 19 36.94 4.36 10.33
N VAL A 20 37.56 3.28 9.87
CA VAL A 20 36.84 2.29 9.05
C VAL A 20 35.94 1.48 9.98
N ASN A 21 34.72 1.98 10.21
CA ASN A 21 33.66 1.20 10.88
C ASN A 21 33.50 -0.13 10.14
N ALA A 22 33.48 -1.24 10.88
CA ALA A 22 33.53 -2.63 10.39
C ALA A 22 32.39 -3.03 9.40
N ILE A 23 31.49 -2.11 9.04
CA ILE A 23 30.31 -2.31 8.17
C ILE A 23 30.23 -1.24 7.05
N GLY A 24 31.18 -0.30 6.98
CA GLY A 24 31.07 0.86 6.07
C GLY A 24 29.89 1.77 6.44
N SER A 25 29.60 1.92 7.74
CA SER A 25 28.54 2.76 8.27
C SER A 25 28.96 4.24 8.37
N PHE A 26 28.00 5.13 8.20
CA PHE A 26 28.15 6.58 8.27
C PHE A 26 26.97 7.21 9.02
N GLN A 27 27.16 8.38 9.62
CA GLN A 27 26.04 9.13 10.20
C GLN A 27 25.12 9.62 9.08
N LEU A 28 23.80 9.56 9.30
CA LEU A 28 22.85 10.01 8.29
C LEU A 28 22.97 11.51 7.97
N SER A 29 23.40 12.32 8.94
CA SER A 29 23.78 13.72 8.73
C SER A 29 24.87 13.91 7.66
N GLN A 30 25.72 12.91 7.44
CA GLN A 30 26.82 12.92 6.45
C GLN A 30 26.40 12.41 5.06
N LEU A 31 25.11 12.10 4.83
CA LEU A 31 24.61 11.58 3.56
C LEU A 31 24.99 12.45 2.36
N ASN A 32 25.04 13.78 2.54
CA ASN A 32 25.37 14.73 1.48
C ASN A 32 26.88 15.00 1.34
N SER A 33 27.73 14.38 2.16
CA SER A 33 29.18 14.54 2.04
C SER A 33 29.70 13.91 0.74
N SER A 34 30.74 14.50 0.14
CA SER A 34 31.35 14.00 -1.09
C SER A 34 31.84 12.55 -0.98
N SER A 35 32.34 12.17 0.21
CA SER A 35 32.77 10.79 0.51
C SER A 35 31.60 9.80 0.43
N VAL A 36 30.52 10.06 1.19
CA VAL A 36 29.35 9.16 1.23
C VAL A 36 28.67 9.12 -0.14
N GLN A 37 28.52 10.25 -0.82
CA GLN A 37 27.97 10.30 -2.18
C GLN A 37 28.79 9.46 -3.18
N SER A 38 30.12 9.48 -3.08
CA SER A 38 31.00 8.68 -3.93
C SER A 38 30.82 7.18 -3.66
N GLN A 39 30.71 6.79 -2.38
CA GLN A 39 30.46 5.40 -2.00
C GLN A 39 29.09 4.90 -2.48
N LEU A 40 28.03 5.71 -2.37
CA LEU A 40 26.69 5.39 -2.88
C LEU A 40 26.71 5.17 -4.40
N LYS A 41 27.35 6.08 -5.14
CA LYS A 41 27.50 5.96 -6.61
C LYS A 41 28.30 4.71 -6.99
N ALA A 42 29.42 4.45 -6.32
CA ALA A 42 30.23 3.25 -6.53
C ALA A 42 29.44 1.95 -6.27
N ALA A 43 28.47 1.99 -5.35
CA ALA A 43 27.57 0.88 -5.07
C ALA A 43 26.38 0.76 -6.05
N GLY A 44 26.33 1.59 -7.09
CA GLY A 44 25.28 1.61 -8.11
C GLY A 44 24.01 2.37 -7.70
N ILE A 45 24.06 3.18 -6.64
CA ILE A 45 22.88 3.94 -6.18
C ILE A 45 22.82 5.29 -6.91
N ASN A 46 21.72 5.50 -7.65
CA ASN A 46 21.40 6.81 -8.20
C ASN A 46 20.80 7.72 -7.13
N THR A 47 21.62 8.58 -6.54
CA THR A 47 21.22 9.50 -5.46
C THR A 47 20.27 10.62 -5.92
N ASN A 48 20.08 10.77 -7.23
CA ASN A 48 19.09 11.70 -7.80
C ASN A 48 17.72 11.04 -8.03
N SER A 49 17.61 9.71 -7.92
CA SER A 49 16.36 8.99 -8.16
C SER A 49 15.29 9.31 -7.10
N LYS A 50 14.01 9.27 -7.51
CA LYS A 50 12.89 9.45 -6.58
C LYS A 50 12.85 8.33 -5.54
N GLN A 51 13.15 7.09 -5.97
CA GLN A 51 13.27 5.91 -5.09
C GLN A 51 14.28 6.13 -3.94
N TYR A 52 15.50 6.59 -4.26
CA TYR A 52 16.51 6.90 -3.25
C TYR A 52 16.04 8.02 -2.31
N LYS A 53 15.50 9.10 -2.86
CA LYS A 53 15.03 10.25 -2.07
C LYS A 53 13.90 9.86 -1.11
N ALA A 54 12.97 9.01 -1.55
CA ALA A 54 11.89 8.49 -0.71
C ALA A 54 12.43 7.62 0.44
N ALA A 55 13.35 6.69 0.15
CA ALA A 55 14.01 5.86 1.15
C ALA A 55 14.76 6.71 2.19
N VAL A 56 15.59 7.64 1.75
CA VAL A 56 16.35 8.53 2.65
C VAL A 56 15.44 9.42 3.48
N LYS A 57 14.36 9.98 2.90
CA LYS A 57 13.37 10.78 3.64
C LYS A 57 12.78 9.99 4.80
N LYS A 58 12.40 8.72 4.58
CA LYS A 58 11.87 7.83 5.62
C LYS A 58 12.92 7.51 6.69
N MET A 59 14.17 7.30 6.29
CA MET A 59 15.26 7.00 7.20
C MET A 59 15.60 8.21 8.08
N MET A 60 15.60 9.42 7.51
CA MET A 60 15.85 10.67 8.23
C MET A 60 14.75 11.02 9.24
N SER A 61 13.48 10.77 8.89
CA SER A 61 12.35 11.07 9.78
C SER A 61 12.30 10.18 11.03
N ALA A 62 12.91 8.99 10.98
CA ALA A 62 12.89 8.04 12.09
C ALA A 62 13.93 8.33 13.20
N GLY A 63 14.89 9.25 13.00
CA GLY A 63 15.93 9.51 14.01
C GLY A 63 16.71 10.81 13.85
N ASN A 64 16.07 11.83 13.27
CA ASN A 64 16.55 13.22 13.20
C ASN A 64 18.01 13.37 12.68
N GLY A 65 18.45 12.46 11.81
CA GLY A 65 19.81 12.46 11.23
C GLY A 65 20.95 11.99 12.14
N ALA A 66 20.71 11.72 13.43
CA ALA A 66 21.73 11.27 14.39
C ALA A 66 22.02 9.75 14.31
N MET A 67 21.14 9.01 13.63
CA MET A 67 21.34 7.58 13.42
C MET A 67 22.52 7.31 12.48
N TYR A 68 23.06 6.10 12.58
CA TYR A 68 24.01 5.58 11.61
C TYR A 68 23.27 4.72 10.59
N GLY A 69 23.63 4.90 9.31
CA GLY A 69 23.19 4.06 8.21
C GLY A 69 24.39 3.39 7.54
N ASN A 70 24.10 2.48 6.61
CA ASN A 70 25.10 1.94 5.70
C ASN A 70 24.47 1.74 4.32
N ILE A 71 25.32 1.49 3.31
CA ILE A 71 24.90 1.38 1.91
C ILE A 71 23.88 0.24 1.72
N GLN A 72 24.08 -0.91 2.38
CA GLN A 72 23.18 -2.06 2.25
C GLN A 72 21.79 -1.78 2.85
N GLY A 73 21.74 -1.10 4.00
CA GLY A 73 20.49 -0.65 4.60
C GLY A 73 19.72 0.29 3.69
N ILE A 74 20.41 1.21 2.98
CA ILE A 74 19.79 2.07 1.97
C ILE A 74 19.24 1.24 0.81
N LYS A 75 19.99 0.25 0.29
CA LYS A 75 19.50 -0.65 -0.77
C LYS A 75 18.24 -1.41 -0.35
N ASN A 76 18.24 -1.97 0.86
CA ASN A 76 17.09 -2.69 1.41
C ASN A 76 15.89 -1.75 1.64
N LEU A 77 16.12 -0.50 2.01
CA LEU A 77 15.03 0.46 2.16
C LEU A 77 14.49 0.91 0.80
N MET A 78 15.37 1.13 -0.18
CA MET A 78 14.99 1.45 -1.56
C MET A 78 14.12 0.36 -2.19
N SER A 79 14.31 -0.92 -1.87
CA SER A 79 13.46 -1.99 -2.41
C SER A 79 12.00 -1.94 -1.96
N HIS A 80 11.65 -1.13 -0.95
CA HIS A 80 10.27 -0.87 -0.56
C HIS A 80 9.60 0.24 -1.37
N TYR A 81 10.30 0.87 -2.31
CA TYR A 81 9.78 1.96 -3.12
C TYR A 81 9.90 1.63 -4.60
N ASP A 82 8.93 2.06 -5.40
CA ASP A 82 9.01 1.95 -6.84
C ASP A 82 9.92 3.04 -7.44
N LYS A 83 10.09 3.02 -8.77
CA LYS A 83 10.93 4.00 -9.50
C LYS A 83 10.51 5.46 -9.28
N ASP A 84 9.23 5.70 -8.97
CA ASP A 84 8.67 7.04 -8.76
C ASP A 84 8.75 7.46 -7.28
N GLY A 85 9.25 6.59 -6.40
CA GLY A 85 9.37 6.84 -4.97
C GLY A 85 8.11 6.49 -4.18
N ASP A 86 7.15 5.78 -4.78
CA ASP A 86 5.92 5.36 -4.11
C ASP A 86 6.16 4.07 -3.33
N TYR A 87 5.64 4.01 -2.09
CA TYR A 87 5.78 2.83 -1.24
C TYR A 87 5.07 1.63 -1.87
N ILE A 88 5.77 0.51 -1.93
CA ILE A 88 5.28 -0.78 -2.41
C ILE A 88 4.65 -1.51 -1.24
N ASN A 89 3.36 -1.84 -1.34
CA ASN A 89 2.69 -2.61 -0.32
C ASN A 89 3.30 -4.03 -0.25
N PRO A 90 3.80 -4.48 0.92
CA PRO A 90 4.49 -5.76 1.05
C PRO A 90 3.58 -6.98 0.87
N VAL A 91 2.26 -6.82 1.03
CA VAL A 91 1.28 -7.91 0.93
C VAL A 91 0.98 -8.26 -0.52
N ASN A 92 0.83 -7.26 -1.39
CA ASN A 92 0.38 -7.47 -2.77
C ASN A 92 1.37 -7.01 -3.85
N GLY A 93 2.47 -6.35 -3.46
CA GLY A 93 3.52 -5.86 -4.35
C GLY A 93 3.14 -4.61 -5.16
N LEU A 94 2.03 -3.95 -4.83
CA LEU A 94 1.53 -2.79 -5.58
C LEU A 94 1.91 -1.47 -4.90
N ALA A 95 2.40 -0.52 -5.69
CA ALA A 95 2.55 0.87 -5.27
C ALA A 95 1.23 1.67 -5.41
N GLY A 96 1.17 2.89 -4.87
CA GLY A 96 -0.01 3.76 -4.98
C GLY A 96 -1.19 3.36 -4.08
N LEU A 97 -0.92 2.61 -3.01
CA LEU A 97 -1.89 2.21 -1.98
C LEU A 97 -1.63 2.89 -0.62
N LEU A 98 -0.55 3.66 -0.50
CA LEU A 98 -0.25 4.42 0.70
C LEU A 98 -0.96 5.78 0.63
N VAL A 99 -1.73 6.09 1.67
CA VAL A 99 -2.31 7.41 1.86
C VAL A 99 -1.23 8.37 2.35
N THR A 100 -1.13 9.53 1.71
CA THR A 100 -0.17 10.59 2.03
C THR A 100 -0.90 11.93 2.03
N ASP A 101 -0.32 12.95 2.67
CA ASP A 101 -0.89 14.31 2.68
C ASP A 101 -1.19 14.81 1.26
N ASP A 102 -0.30 14.52 0.29
CA ASP A 102 -0.46 14.91 -1.11
C ASP A 102 -1.69 14.27 -1.79
N ASN A 103 -2.12 13.07 -1.36
CA ASN A 103 -3.17 12.30 -2.03
C ASN A 103 -4.48 12.20 -1.22
N GLU A 104 -4.51 12.63 0.04
CA GLU A 104 -5.67 12.54 0.94
C GLU A 104 -6.93 13.16 0.32
N ASN A 105 -6.81 14.31 -0.34
CA ASN A 105 -7.94 15.00 -0.95
C ASN A 105 -8.44 14.34 -2.23
N SER A 106 -7.58 13.61 -2.96
CA SER A 106 -7.94 13.00 -4.24
C SER A 106 -8.37 11.55 -4.12
N ARG A 107 -8.11 10.88 -2.99
CA ARG A 107 -8.43 9.46 -2.81
C ARG A 107 -9.92 9.16 -2.66
N ARG A 108 -10.75 10.13 -2.28
CA ARG A 108 -12.20 9.96 -2.04
C ARG A 108 -13.08 10.34 -3.24
N ARG A 109 -12.49 10.40 -4.43
CA ARG A 109 -13.25 10.64 -5.67
C ARG A 109 -13.93 9.34 -6.13
N ILE A 110 -15.15 9.45 -6.64
CA ILE A 110 -15.85 8.34 -7.29
C ILE A 110 -15.34 8.23 -8.73
N ILE A 111 -14.92 7.04 -9.14
CA ILE A 111 -14.43 6.76 -10.50
C ILE A 111 -15.13 5.56 -11.09
N SER A 112 -15.00 5.37 -12.40
CA SER A 112 -15.38 4.10 -13.01
C SER A 112 -14.44 3.00 -12.54
N ILE A 113 -15.01 1.86 -12.16
CA ILE A 113 -14.30 0.63 -11.80
C ILE A 113 -14.85 -0.52 -12.67
N PRO A 114 -14.07 -1.60 -12.92
CA PRO A 114 -14.50 -2.71 -13.74
C PRO A 114 -15.78 -3.37 -13.21
N ASP A 115 -16.73 -3.70 -14.09
CA ASP A 115 -17.95 -4.42 -13.72
C ASP A 115 -17.64 -5.77 -13.05
N SER A 116 -16.59 -6.47 -13.48
CA SER A 116 -16.14 -7.71 -12.83
C SER A 116 -15.77 -7.50 -11.35
N SER A 117 -15.18 -6.36 -10.99
CA SER A 117 -14.85 -6.06 -9.60
C SER A 117 -16.10 -5.72 -8.77
N LYS A 118 -17.09 -5.07 -9.39
CA LYS A 118 -18.41 -4.83 -8.77
C LYS A 118 -19.16 -6.13 -8.52
N GLU A 119 -19.14 -7.04 -9.49
CA GLU A 119 -19.72 -8.38 -9.39
C GLU A 119 -19.05 -9.21 -8.28
N GLU A 120 -17.71 -9.24 -8.25
CA GLU A 120 -16.95 -9.92 -7.18
C GLU A 120 -17.34 -9.38 -5.78
N MET A 121 -17.52 -8.07 -5.64
CA MET A 121 -17.95 -7.45 -4.39
C MET A 121 -19.41 -7.77 -4.05
N TYR A 122 -20.32 -7.72 -5.02
CA TYR A 122 -21.73 -8.06 -4.85
C TYR A 122 -21.89 -9.51 -4.35
N GLU A 123 -21.25 -10.47 -5.00
CA GLU A 123 -21.32 -11.89 -4.66
C GLU A 123 -20.74 -12.17 -3.26
N LEU A 124 -19.58 -11.58 -2.95
CA LEU A 124 -18.99 -11.70 -1.62
C LEU A 124 -19.93 -11.11 -0.56
N THR A 125 -20.47 -9.92 -0.81
CA THR A 125 -21.36 -9.23 0.13
C THR A 125 -22.64 -10.04 0.37
N LYS A 126 -23.24 -10.60 -0.69
CA LYS A 126 -24.44 -11.44 -0.59
C LYS A 126 -24.18 -12.68 0.24
N LYS A 127 -23.08 -13.36 -0.05
CA LYS A 127 -22.65 -14.57 0.66
C LYS A 127 -22.40 -14.30 2.15
N GLU A 128 -21.68 -13.22 2.47
CA GLU A 128 -21.41 -12.82 3.86
C GLU A 128 -22.69 -12.40 4.58
N PHE A 129 -23.56 -11.64 3.92
CA PHE A 129 -24.84 -11.21 4.48
C PHE A 129 -25.72 -12.41 4.85
N LEU A 130 -25.83 -13.40 3.97
CA LEU A 130 -26.60 -14.63 4.24
C LEU A 130 -25.96 -15.47 5.34
N ARG A 131 -24.64 -15.68 5.28
CA ARG A 131 -23.91 -16.52 6.26
C ARG A 131 -23.99 -15.95 7.67
N GLU A 132 -23.89 -14.62 7.79
CA GLU A 132 -23.83 -13.93 9.08
C GLU A 132 -25.18 -13.34 9.50
N ASN A 133 -26.29 -13.71 8.83
CA ASN A 133 -27.62 -13.19 9.14
C ASN A 133 -27.70 -11.66 9.18
N GLY A 134 -27.04 -11.02 8.21
CA GLY A 134 -26.95 -9.57 8.10
C GLY A 134 -25.97 -8.92 9.08
N VAL A 135 -25.25 -9.66 9.93
CA VAL A 135 -24.19 -9.09 10.78
C VAL A 135 -22.99 -8.68 9.91
N HIS A 136 -22.44 -7.49 10.14
CA HIS A 136 -21.19 -7.07 9.47
C HIS A 136 -20.00 -7.55 10.29
N ASN A 137 -19.54 -8.77 10.02
CA ASN A 137 -18.32 -9.28 10.62
C ASN A 137 -17.12 -8.87 9.76
N GLY A 138 -16.08 -8.27 10.35
CA GLY A 138 -14.85 -7.90 9.63
C GLY A 138 -13.85 -9.05 9.53
N ASP A 139 -13.81 -9.92 10.54
CA ASP A 139 -12.73 -10.89 10.75
C ASP A 139 -12.83 -12.14 9.86
N THR A 140 -14.03 -12.44 9.35
CA THR A 140 -14.30 -13.66 8.56
C THR A 140 -14.37 -13.40 7.05
N THR A 141 -13.93 -12.23 6.61
CA THR A 141 -14.19 -11.73 5.25
C THR A 141 -13.02 -11.94 4.31
N LYS A 142 -13.32 -12.33 3.07
CA LYS A 142 -12.33 -12.38 1.98
C LYS A 142 -12.26 -11.05 1.23
N ARG A 143 -12.65 -9.95 1.90
CA ARG A 143 -12.73 -8.62 1.31
C ARG A 143 -11.38 -8.18 0.74
N THR A 144 -10.28 -8.48 1.44
CA THR A 144 -8.92 -8.19 0.96
C THR A 144 -8.62 -8.76 -0.43
N ASP A 145 -9.12 -9.94 -0.77
CA ASP A 145 -8.88 -10.57 -2.07
C ASP A 145 -9.57 -9.78 -3.20
N VAL A 146 -10.83 -9.38 -2.98
CA VAL A 146 -11.60 -8.57 -3.95
C VAL A 146 -10.93 -7.21 -4.18
N TYR A 147 -10.47 -6.54 -3.12
CA TYR A 147 -9.74 -5.28 -3.26
C TYR A 147 -8.40 -5.46 -3.97
N ASN A 148 -7.64 -6.52 -3.65
CA ASN A 148 -6.39 -6.82 -4.34
C ASN A 148 -6.61 -7.08 -5.84
N ASN A 149 -7.66 -7.83 -6.20
CA ASN A 149 -8.04 -8.05 -7.59
C ASN A 149 -8.38 -6.74 -8.29
N LEU A 150 -9.16 -5.86 -7.66
CA LEU A 150 -9.45 -4.53 -8.18
C LEU A 150 -8.15 -3.74 -8.41
N TYR A 151 -7.24 -3.67 -7.44
CA TYR A 151 -6.03 -2.86 -7.55
C TYR A 151 -5.08 -3.30 -8.67
N ARG A 152 -5.09 -4.60 -9.03
CA ARG A 152 -4.35 -5.12 -10.18
C ARG A 152 -4.94 -4.67 -11.53
N LYS A 153 -6.25 -4.44 -11.58
CA LYS A 153 -6.98 -3.95 -12.77
C LYS A 153 -6.89 -2.42 -12.93
N MET A 154 -6.42 -1.70 -11.90
CA MET A 154 -6.40 -0.24 -11.88
C MET A 154 -5.00 0.35 -12.07
N SER A 155 -4.98 1.55 -12.68
CA SER A 155 -3.77 2.37 -12.78
C SER A 155 -3.29 2.81 -11.39
N LYS A 156 -1.97 2.97 -11.20
CA LYS A 156 -1.36 3.32 -9.89
C LYS A 156 -2.03 4.54 -9.22
N LYS A 157 -2.31 5.60 -10.00
CA LYS A 157 -2.93 6.85 -9.52
C LYS A 157 -4.40 6.70 -9.11
N ASP A 158 -5.07 5.65 -9.56
CA ASP A 158 -6.51 5.46 -9.36
C ASP A 158 -6.82 4.41 -8.29
N ARG A 159 -5.82 3.64 -7.83
CA ARG A 159 -6.05 2.52 -6.89
C ARG A 159 -6.79 2.94 -5.62
N LEU A 160 -6.38 4.02 -4.96
CA LEU A 160 -7.06 4.49 -3.74
C LEU A 160 -8.51 4.93 -4.02
N ALA A 161 -8.74 5.67 -5.11
CA ALA A 161 -10.07 6.09 -5.53
C ALA A 161 -10.96 4.91 -5.95
N ALA A 162 -10.37 3.89 -6.56
CA ALA A 162 -11.05 2.65 -6.92
C ALA A 162 -11.49 1.90 -5.66
N GLY A 163 -10.59 1.75 -4.68
CA GLY A 163 -10.91 1.13 -3.39
C GLY A 163 -12.05 1.87 -2.68
N TYR A 164 -11.96 3.20 -2.60
CA TYR A 164 -13.04 4.02 -2.05
C TYR A 164 -14.37 3.82 -2.80
N THR A 165 -14.34 3.77 -4.14
CA THR A 165 -15.53 3.53 -4.95
C THR A 165 -16.13 2.15 -4.68
N LEU A 166 -15.29 1.10 -4.58
CA LEU A 166 -15.75 -0.26 -4.31
C LEU A 166 -16.41 -0.38 -2.94
N GLU A 167 -15.88 0.30 -1.93
CA GLU A 167 -16.48 0.40 -0.59
C GLU A 167 -17.91 0.99 -0.66
N LYS A 168 -18.14 1.97 -1.54
CA LYS A 168 -19.47 2.55 -1.74
C LYS A 168 -20.44 1.58 -2.39
N TYR A 169 -19.97 0.79 -3.35
CA TYR A 169 -20.79 -0.27 -3.95
C TYR A 169 -21.14 -1.36 -2.95
N GLU A 170 -20.18 -1.79 -2.12
CA GLU A 170 -20.44 -2.74 -1.03
C GLU A 170 -21.60 -2.27 -0.14
N ARG A 171 -21.61 -0.97 0.24
CA ARG A 171 -22.69 -0.37 1.04
C ARG A 171 -24.03 -0.40 0.30
N ILE A 172 -24.05 -0.09 -0.99
CA ILE A 172 -25.26 -0.15 -1.82
C ILE A 172 -25.82 -1.57 -1.84
N TYR A 173 -24.97 -2.58 -2.09
CA TYR A 173 -25.39 -3.99 -2.12
C TYR A 173 -25.93 -4.44 -0.76
N ARG A 174 -25.21 -4.11 0.32
CA ARG A 174 -25.61 -4.45 1.67
C ARG A 174 -26.95 -3.82 2.05
N GLN A 175 -27.19 -2.57 1.66
CA GLN A 175 -28.48 -1.92 1.89
C GLN A 175 -29.61 -2.61 1.12
N ALA A 176 -29.38 -2.98 -0.15
CA ALA A 176 -30.37 -3.70 -0.94
C ALA A 176 -30.73 -5.06 -0.31
N PHE A 177 -29.75 -5.78 0.24
CA PHE A 177 -29.99 -7.03 0.96
C PHE A 177 -30.75 -6.84 2.26
N TYR A 178 -30.43 -5.78 3.02
CA TYR A 178 -31.17 -5.41 4.21
C TYR A 178 -32.63 -5.09 3.90
N ASP A 179 -32.87 -4.26 2.88
CA ASP A 179 -34.22 -3.87 2.47
C ASP A 179 -35.02 -5.09 1.99
N ALA A 180 -34.38 -6.01 1.26
CA ALA A 180 -35.01 -7.25 0.81
C ALA A 180 -35.35 -8.20 1.96
N ALA A 181 -34.46 -8.36 2.93
CA ALA A 181 -34.73 -9.14 4.14
C ALA A 181 -35.92 -8.56 4.94
N LYS A 182 -35.93 -7.22 5.14
CA LYS A 182 -37.05 -6.51 5.79
C LYS A 182 -38.36 -6.59 5.00
N LYS A 183 -38.30 -6.59 3.67
CA LYS A 183 -39.48 -6.77 2.82
C LYS A 183 -40.04 -8.19 2.94
N ALA A 184 -39.17 -9.19 3.04
CA ALA A 184 -39.56 -10.60 3.14
C ALA A 184 -40.09 -10.97 4.54
N ASP A 185 -39.60 -10.29 5.58
CA ASP A 185 -40.05 -10.37 6.96
C ASP A 185 -39.87 -9.00 7.66
N PRO A 186 -40.94 -8.21 7.84
CA PRO A 186 -40.87 -6.90 8.49
C PRO A 186 -40.31 -6.90 9.91
N ASN A 187 -40.46 -8.03 10.62
CA ASN A 187 -39.98 -8.22 11.99
C ASN A 187 -38.55 -8.78 12.05
N TRP A 188 -37.93 -9.07 10.90
CA TRP A 188 -36.55 -9.55 10.86
C TRP A 188 -35.58 -8.51 11.44
N GLU A 189 -34.62 -8.94 12.23
CA GLU A 189 -33.57 -8.09 12.81
C GLU A 189 -32.20 -8.67 12.47
N ILE A 190 -31.17 -7.82 12.47
CA ILE A 190 -29.80 -8.26 12.25
C ILE A 190 -29.42 -9.35 13.27
N GLY A 191 -28.82 -10.43 12.77
CA GLY A 191 -28.47 -11.61 13.56
C GLY A 191 -29.57 -12.67 13.63
N LYS A 192 -30.80 -12.35 13.22
CA LYS A 192 -31.88 -13.35 13.09
C LYS A 192 -31.79 -14.07 11.74
N PRO A 193 -32.18 -15.36 11.67
CA PRO A 193 -32.22 -16.10 10.40
C PRO A 193 -32.94 -15.32 9.30
N ILE A 194 -32.27 -15.15 8.16
CA ILE A 194 -32.87 -14.53 6.98
C ILE A 194 -33.81 -15.56 6.32
N LYS A 195 -35.01 -15.13 5.94
CA LYS A 195 -35.98 -15.98 5.25
C LYS A 195 -35.38 -16.52 3.95
N ALA A 196 -35.53 -17.82 3.72
CA ALA A 196 -35.05 -18.46 2.49
C ALA A 196 -35.65 -17.78 1.25
N GLY A 197 -34.80 -17.53 0.25
CA GLY A 197 -35.18 -16.86 -1.00
C GLY A 197 -35.39 -15.34 -0.89
N ALA A 198 -35.21 -14.72 0.28
CA ALA A 198 -35.47 -13.29 0.46
C ALA A 198 -34.60 -12.37 -0.43
N LEU A 199 -33.45 -12.87 -0.90
CA LEU A 199 -32.48 -12.11 -1.70
C LEU A 199 -32.41 -12.60 -3.16
N ASP A 200 -33.29 -13.51 -3.60
CA ASP A 200 -33.19 -14.16 -4.92
C ASP A 200 -33.43 -13.16 -6.06
N ASP A 201 -34.36 -12.23 -5.87
CA ASP A 201 -34.70 -11.19 -6.87
C ASP A 201 -33.76 -9.97 -6.85
N VAL A 202 -32.85 -9.89 -5.86
CA VAL A 202 -31.90 -8.79 -5.75
C VAL A 202 -30.68 -9.14 -6.58
N THR A 203 -30.53 -8.57 -7.78
CA THR A 203 -29.32 -8.66 -8.60
C THR A 203 -28.40 -7.47 -8.35
N ARG A 204 -27.18 -7.51 -8.87
CA ARG A 204 -26.27 -6.36 -8.82
C ARG A 204 -26.88 -5.13 -9.50
N GLU A 205 -27.46 -5.32 -10.68
CA GLU A 205 -28.08 -4.23 -11.47
C GLU A 205 -29.27 -3.61 -10.74
N THR A 206 -30.15 -4.44 -10.14
CA THR A 206 -31.30 -3.92 -9.40
C THR A 206 -30.87 -3.20 -8.12
N ALA A 207 -29.80 -3.66 -7.46
CA ALA A 207 -29.21 -2.96 -6.31
C ALA A 207 -28.58 -1.61 -6.68
N GLU A 208 -27.93 -1.50 -7.85
CA GLU A 208 -27.31 -0.25 -8.33
C GLU A 208 -28.32 0.76 -8.89
N THR A 209 -29.51 0.31 -9.31
CA THR A 209 -30.49 1.14 -10.01
C THR A 209 -30.94 2.34 -9.16
N GLY A 210 -30.77 3.55 -9.71
CA GLY A 210 -31.14 4.79 -9.03
C GLY A 210 -30.28 5.13 -7.81
N LYS A 211 -29.16 4.41 -7.59
CA LYS A 211 -28.21 4.66 -6.50
C LYS A 211 -26.94 5.30 -7.06
N SER A 212 -26.38 6.24 -6.31
CA SER A 212 -25.07 6.83 -6.60
C SER A 212 -24.07 6.44 -5.53
N PRO A 213 -22.90 5.88 -5.89
CA PRO A 213 -21.80 5.64 -4.94
C PRO A 213 -21.37 6.91 -4.19
N ALA A 214 -21.57 8.10 -4.78
CA ALA A 214 -21.26 9.37 -4.12
C ALA A 214 -22.18 9.67 -2.92
N GLN A 215 -23.39 9.10 -2.91
CA GLN A 215 -24.42 9.34 -1.90
C GLN A 215 -24.51 8.22 -0.84
N ALA A 216 -23.78 7.12 -1.02
CA ALA A 216 -23.73 6.05 -0.04
C ALA A 216 -22.98 6.51 1.22
N THR A 217 -23.72 6.80 2.30
CA THR A 217 -23.18 7.25 3.59
C THR A 217 -22.67 6.10 4.44
N LEU A 218 -21.80 6.45 5.40
CA LEU A 218 -21.35 5.55 6.45
C LEU A 218 -22.49 5.39 7.45
N SER A 219 -23.17 4.24 7.48
CA SER A 219 -23.90 3.78 8.66
C SER A 219 -22.98 3.00 9.59
#